data_AF-A0A967GU83-F1
#
_entry.id   AF-A0A967GU83-F1
#
_cell.length_a   1.000
_cell.length_b   1.000
_cell.length_c   1.000
_cell.angle_alpha   90.00
_cell.angle_beta   90.00
_cell.angle_gamma   90.00
#
_symmetry.space_group_name_H-M   'P 1'
#
loop_
_entity.id
_entity.type
_entity.pdbx_description
1 polymer ?
#
loop_
_entity_poly.entity_id
_entity_poly.type
_entity_poly.pdbx_seq_one_letter_code
_entity_poly.pdbx_strand_id
1 'polypeptide(L)'
;ELRKPWPEMRNCVKRIYDQFSAEEISAEISRMVFPEESGWKGEVQVIFQNIENLHGAIDGPCGDWYFTGNYPTPGGYATVNAAFVNWRSGINRRTYDLPL
;
A
#
# COMPACT_ATOMS: atom_id res chain seq x y z
N GLU A 1 0.49 -12.25 14.66
CA GLU A 1 1.21 -10.97 14.51
C GLU A 1 0.78 -9.90 15.49
N LEU A 2 -0.48 -9.44 15.45
CA LEU A 2 -0.96 -8.30 16.26
C LEU A 2 -0.90 -8.46 17.80
N ARG A 3 -0.59 -9.66 18.31
CA ARG A 3 -0.42 -9.90 19.76
C ARG A 3 1.02 -9.72 20.25
N LYS A 4 1.98 -9.57 19.34
CA LYS A 4 3.39 -9.36 19.69
C LYS A 4 3.64 -7.89 20.03
N PRO A 5 4.68 -7.56 20.81
CA PRO A 5 5.18 -6.19 20.90
C PRO A 5 5.52 -5.64 19.51
N TRP A 6 5.25 -4.37 19.26
CA TRP A 6 5.48 -3.74 17.93
C TRP A 6 6.89 -3.92 17.35
N PRO A 7 8.01 -3.94 18.12
CA PRO A 7 9.35 -4.14 17.55
C PRO A 7 9.58 -5.58 17.06
N GLU A 8 8.76 -6.53 17.50
CA GLU A 8 8.86 -7.95 17.13
C GLU A 8 7.88 -8.34 16.02
N MET A 9 7.04 -7.40 15.58
CA MET A 9 6.11 -7.63 14.50
C MET A 9 6.85 -7.71 13.16
N ARG A 10 6.35 -8.58 12.29
CA ARG A 10 6.78 -8.76 10.90
C ARG A 10 5.77 -8.10 9.98
N ASN A 11 6.25 -7.61 8.85
CA ASN A 11 5.40 -7.16 7.76
C ASN A 11 4.72 -8.34 7.07
N CYS A 12 3.48 -8.69 7.47
CA CYS A 12 2.74 -9.78 6.82
C CYS A 12 2.09 -9.34 5.50
N VAL A 13 1.86 -8.03 5.33
CA VAL A 13 1.21 -7.46 4.14
C VAL A 13 2.08 -7.57 2.90
N LYS A 14 3.41 -7.56 3.03
CA LYS A 14 4.34 -7.75 1.89
C LYS A 14 3.99 -8.95 1.00
N ARG A 15 3.57 -10.07 1.61
CA ARG A 15 3.16 -11.30 0.87
C ARG A 15 1.94 -11.12 -0.03
N ILE A 16 1.12 -10.09 0.22
CA ILE A 16 0.00 -9.74 -0.64
C ILE A 16 0.53 -9.06 -1.90
N TYR A 17 1.46 -8.12 -1.73
CA TYR A 17 2.11 -7.40 -2.83
C TYR A 17 2.98 -8.30 -3.69
N ASP A 18 3.65 -9.31 -3.12
CA ASP A 18 4.47 -10.28 -3.86
C ASP A 18 3.71 -11.05 -4.97
N GLN A 19 2.37 -10.98 -4.99
CA GLN A 19 1.52 -11.62 -6.00
C GLN A 19 1.22 -10.72 -7.21
N PHE A 20 1.66 -9.46 -7.19
CA PHE A 20 1.35 -8.47 -8.22
C PHE A 20 2.61 -7.73 -8.64
N SER A 21 2.70 -7.41 -9.92
CA SER A 21 3.69 -6.50 -10.48
C SER A 21 3.35 -5.03 -10.18
N ALA A 22 4.34 -4.14 -10.28
CA ALA A 22 4.12 -2.70 -10.13
C ALA A 22 3.16 -2.16 -11.21
N GLU A 23 3.20 -2.74 -12.40
CA GLU A 23 2.33 -2.43 -13.53
C GLU A 23 0.87 -2.81 -13.25
N GLU A 24 0.62 -4.01 -12.69
CA GLU A 24 -0.72 -4.44 -12.29
C GLU A 24 -1.29 -3.54 -11.20
N ILE A 25 -0.48 -3.18 -10.20
CA ILE A 25 -0.89 -2.25 -9.16
C ILE A 25 -1.24 -0.88 -9.76
N SER A 26 -0.43 -0.38 -10.69
CA SER A 26 -0.66 0.90 -11.38
C SER A 26 -1.94 0.90 -12.21
N ALA A 27 -2.22 -0.21 -12.90
CA ALA A 27 -3.45 -0.40 -13.66
C ALA A 27 -4.67 -0.43 -12.73
N GLU A 28 -4.58 -1.11 -11.59
CA GLU A 28 -5.66 -1.15 -10.60
C GLU A 28 -5.91 0.23 -9.97
N ILE A 29 -4.85 0.99 -9.67
CA ILE A 29 -5.00 2.38 -9.21
C ILE A 29 -5.72 3.22 -10.28
N SER A 30 -5.33 3.08 -11.56
CA SER A 30 -5.97 3.79 -12.67
C SER A 30 -7.45 3.46 -12.77
N ARG A 31 -7.82 2.19 -12.60
CA ARG A 31 -9.20 1.72 -12.53
C ARG A 31 -9.95 2.35 -11.35
N MET A 32 -9.34 2.38 -10.17
CA MET A 32 -9.96 2.92 -8.95
C MET A 32 -10.21 4.43 -9.02
N VAL A 33 -9.36 5.19 -9.69
CA VAL A 33 -9.51 6.65 -9.85
C VAL A 33 -10.29 7.04 -11.11
N PHE A 34 -10.71 6.06 -11.92
CA PHE A 34 -11.49 6.34 -13.12
C PHE A 34 -12.79 7.06 -12.75
N PRO A 35 -13.11 8.20 -13.38
CA PRO A 35 -14.25 9.01 -13.00
C PRO A 35 -15.55 8.45 -13.62
N GLU A 36 -16.03 7.32 -13.10
CA GLU A 36 -17.21 6.61 -13.64
C GLU A 36 -18.44 7.53 -13.75
N GLU A 37 -18.65 8.41 -12.78
CA GLU A 37 -19.83 9.29 -12.71
C GLU A 37 -19.71 10.57 -13.57
N SER A 38 -18.56 10.86 -14.18
CA SER A 38 -18.36 12.11 -14.93
C SER A 38 -18.83 12.03 -16.39
N GLY A 39 -19.23 10.85 -16.88
CA GLY A 39 -19.55 10.61 -18.28
C GLY A 39 -18.33 10.62 -19.22
N TRP A 40 -17.11 10.53 -18.66
CA TRP A 40 -15.87 10.44 -19.42
C TRP A 40 -15.82 9.15 -20.23
N LYS A 41 -15.40 9.25 -21.50
CA LYS A 41 -15.33 8.11 -22.45
C LYS A 41 -13.93 7.77 -22.92
N GLY A 42 -12.93 8.53 -22.48
CA GLY A 42 -11.53 8.28 -22.81
C GLY A 42 -10.90 7.27 -21.88
N GLU A 43 -9.65 6.91 -22.16
CA GLU A 43 -8.82 6.13 -21.25
C GLU A 43 -8.23 7.05 -20.16
N VAL A 44 -8.13 6.54 -18.93
CA VAL A 44 -7.40 7.19 -17.83
C VAL A 44 -6.31 6.23 -17.39
N GLN A 45 -5.07 6.70 -17.43
CA GLN A 45 -3.92 5.98 -16.90
C GLN A 45 -3.19 6.89 -15.91
N VAL A 46 -2.91 6.36 -14.73
CA VAL A 46 -2.02 6.98 -13.76
C VAL A 46 -0.62 6.43 -13.98
N ILE A 47 0.30 7.31 -14.36
CA ILE A 47 1.69 6.94 -14.66
C ILE A 47 2.55 7.14 -13.43
N PHE A 48 3.23 6.08 -13.02
CA PHE A 48 4.22 6.10 -11.95
C PHE A 48 5.63 5.91 -12.51
N GLN A 49 6.64 6.40 -11.79
CA GLN A 49 8.02 5.98 -12.04
C GLN A 49 8.17 4.51 -11.69
N ASN A 50 9.02 3.78 -12.42
CA ASN A 50 9.45 2.46 -11.95
C ASN A 50 10.26 2.61 -10.64
N ILE A 51 10.44 1.49 -9.93
CA ILE A 51 11.05 1.50 -8.60
C ILE A 51 12.51 1.99 -8.68
N GLU A 52 13.24 1.57 -9.71
CA GLU A 52 14.64 1.95 -9.92
C GLU A 52 14.78 3.47 -10.13
N ASN A 53 13.94 4.07 -10.98
CA ASN A 53 13.94 5.50 -11.25
C ASN A 53 13.48 6.29 -10.03
N LEU A 54 12.52 5.78 -9.26
CA LEU A 54 12.10 6.40 -8.01
C LEU A 54 13.27 6.50 -7.03
N HIS A 55 14.02 5.42 -6.86
CA HIS A 55 15.22 5.38 -6.01
C HIS A 55 16.35 6.26 -6.57
N GLY A 56 16.47 6.41 -7.89
CA GLY A 56 17.43 7.31 -8.52
C GLY A 56 17.05 8.79 -8.45
N ALA A 57 15.77 9.12 -8.26
CA ALA A 57 15.26 10.49 -8.25
C ALA A 57 15.18 11.10 -6.84
N ILE A 58 15.16 10.29 -5.79
CA ILE A 58 14.96 10.74 -4.41
C ILE A 58 16.06 10.17 -3.51
N ASP A 59 16.78 11.04 -2.82
CA ASP A 59 17.70 10.64 -1.76
C ASP A 59 16.95 10.24 -0.49
N GLY A 60 17.25 9.06 0.06
CA GLY A 60 16.67 8.57 1.31
C GLY A 60 15.37 7.76 1.12
N PRO A 61 14.54 7.61 2.18
CA PRO A 61 13.32 6.81 2.12
C PRO A 61 12.33 7.38 1.10
N CYS A 62 12.10 6.63 0.02
CA CYS A 62 11.14 6.93 -1.02
C CYS A 62 10.00 5.90 -0.93
N GLY A 63 8.75 6.34 -1.16
CA GLY A 63 7.51 5.59 -0.86
C GLY A 63 7.24 4.34 -1.69
N ASP A 64 8.27 3.59 -2.07
CA ASP A 64 8.19 2.38 -2.89
C ASP A 64 7.32 1.28 -2.26
N TRP A 65 7.14 1.30 -0.93
CA TRP A 65 6.27 0.36 -0.20
C TRP A 65 4.82 0.38 -0.65
N TYR A 66 4.35 1.43 -1.35
CA TYR A 66 3.02 1.41 -2.00
C TYR A 66 2.92 0.43 -3.17
N PHE A 67 4.06 0.02 -3.74
CA PHE A 67 4.17 -0.95 -4.84
C PHE A 67 4.81 -2.26 -4.38
N THR A 68 5.80 -2.21 -3.50
CA THR A 68 6.53 -3.41 -3.03
C THR A 68 5.91 -4.05 -1.79
N GLY A 69 5.02 -3.34 -1.10
CA GLY A 69 4.54 -3.72 0.23
C GLY A 69 5.63 -3.75 1.29
N ASN A 70 6.86 -3.30 1.00
CA ASN A 70 8.02 -3.38 1.90
C ASN A 70 8.09 -2.15 2.82
N TYR A 71 7.13 -2.03 3.74
CA TYR A 71 7.10 -0.95 4.72
C TYR A 71 8.42 -0.87 5.52
N PRO A 72 8.91 0.32 5.90
CA PRO A 72 10.28 0.45 6.42
C PRO A 72 10.40 0.37 7.95
N THR A 73 9.29 0.48 8.71
CA THR A 73 9.35 0.63 10.18
C THR A 73 8.49 -0.38 10.93
N PRO A 74 8.89 -0.79 12.16
CA PRO A 74 8.06 -1.63 13.02
C PRO A 74 6.68 -1.04 13.33
N GLY A 75 6.59 0.30 13.48
CA GLY A 75 5.31 0.99 13.63
C GLY A 75 4.43 0.83 12.39
N GLY A 76 5.04 0.97 11.20
CA GLY A 76 4.39 0.67 9.93
C GLY A 76 3.84 -0.75 9.87
N TYR A 77 4.61 -1.74 10.33
CA TYR A 77 4.16 -3.15 10.37
C TYR A 77 2.90 -3.33 11.21
N ALA A 78 2.85 -2.72 12.40
CA ALA A 78 1.67 -2.78 13.25
C ALA A 78 0.44 -2.18 12.54
N THR A 79 0.59 -0.98 11.95
CA THR A 79 -0.48 -0.29 11.23
C THR A 79 -1.03 -1.10 10.06
N VAL A 80 -0.16 -1.66 9.20
CA VAL A 80 -0.59 -2.35 7.98
C VAL A 80 -1.13 -3.75 8.27
N ASN A 81 -0.56 -4.46 9.24
CA ASN A 81 -1.11 -5.74 9.69
C ASN A 81 -2.51 -5.54 10.30
N ALA A 82 -2.71 -4.48 11.09
CA ALA A 82 -4.02 -4.15 11.64
C ALA A 82 -5.00 -3.75 10.53
N ALA A 83 -4.52 -3.03 9.50
CA ALA A 83 -5.37 -2.57 8.40
C ALA A 83 -5.89 -3.77 7.60
N PHE A 84 -5.04 -4.76 7.37
CA PHE A 84 -5.42 -6.01 6.72
C PHE A 84 -6.49 -6.77 7.53
N VAL A 85 -6.32 -6.90 8.85
CA VAL A 85 -7.32 -7.56 9.71
C VAL A 85 -8.63 -6.79 9.71
N ASN A 86 -8.60 -5.46 9.84
CA ASN A 86 -9.80 -4.62 9.79
C ASN A 86 -10.55 -4.78 8.47
N TRP A 87 -9.84 -4.71 7.34
CA TRP A 87 -10.42 -4.96 6.01
C TRP A 87 -11.09 -6.33 5.96
N ARG A 88 -10.40 -7.38 6.43
CA ARG A 88 -10.93 -8.75 6.41
C ARG A 88 -12.14 -8.94 7.33
N SER A 89 -12.21 -8.17 8.42
CA SER A 89 -13.32 -8.17 9.37
C SER A 89 -14.44 -7.18 8.99
N GLY A 90 -14.36 -6.49 7.85
CA GLY A 90 -15.37 -5.51 7.42
C GLY A 90 -15.40 -4.24 8.28
N ILE A 91 -14.32 -3.96 9.03
CA ILE A 91 -14.21 -2.78 9.89
C ILE A 91 -13.67 -1.61 9.05
N ASN A 92 -14.53 -0.64 8.75
CA ASN A 92 -14.15 0.55 7.99
C ASN A 92 -13.69 1.69 8.91
N ARG A 93 -12.56 1.50 9.60
CA ARG A 93 -11.90 2.53 10.44
C ARG A 93 -10.42 2.64 10.09
N ARG A 94 -9.85 3.83 10.25
CA ARG A 94 -8.42 4.06 10.01
C ARG A 94 -7.62 3.46 11.17
N THR A 95 -6.55 2.78 10.83
CA THR A 95 -5.76 2.04 11.83
C THR A 95 -4.90 2.91 12.73
N TYR A 96 -4.56 4.12 12.29
CA TYR A 96 -3.87 5.11 13.12
C TYR A 96 -4.81 5.87 14.08
N ASP A 97 -6.12 5.55 14.07
CA ASP A 97 -7.07 6.02 15.10
C ASP A 97 -7.06 5.11 16.35
N LEU A 98 -6.27 4.04 16.36
CA LEU A 98 -6.11 3.13 17.50
C LEU A 98 -4.96 3.61 18.39
N PRO A 99 -5.10 3.57 19.73
CA PRO A 99 -3.97 3.80 20.62
C PRO A 99 -2.93 2.70 20.35
N LEU A 100 -1.75 3.11 19.85
CA LEU A 100 -0.58 2.26 19.68
C LEU A 100 -0.05 1.79 21.04
#